data_AF-A0A0P0NHF7-F1
#
_entry.id   AF-A0A0P0NHF7-F1
#
_cell.length_a   1.000
_cell.length_b   1.000
_cell.length_c   1.000
_cell.angle_alpha   90.00
_cell.angle_beta   90.00
_cell.angle_gamma   90.00
#
_symmetry.space_group_name_H-M   'P 1'
#
loop_
_entity.id
_entity.type
_entity.pdbx_description
1 polymer ?
#
loop_
_entity_poly.entity_id
_entity_poly.type
_entity_poly.pdbx_seq_one_letter_code
_entity_poly.pdbx_strand_id
1 'polypeptide(L)' 'MDHILEQPIMFKNLEIANLSIGDKLVNIGEVLEISENEECYSLVIARRGQRQVWTFDKEQEVYVC' A
#
# COMPACT_ATOMS: atom_id res chain seq x y z
N MET A 1 -11.34 -33.15 -4.61
CA MET A 1 -11.13 -31.82 -5.22
C MET A 1 -10.96 -30.87 -4.06
N ASP A 2 -9.71 -30.52 -3.76
CA ASP A 2 -9.40 -29.57 -2.69
C ASP A 2 -10.01 -28.22 -3.04
N HIS A 3 -11.02 -27.82 -2.28
CA HIS A 3 -11.51 -26.45 -2.30
C HIS A 3 -10.42 -25.60 -1.69
N ILE A 4 -9.62 -24.94 -2.55
CA ILE A 4 -8.81 -23.81 -2.12
C ILE A 4 -9.82 -22.81 -1.55
N LEU A 5 -9.83 -22.68 -0.23
CA LEU A 5 -10.55 -21.63 0.47
C LEU A 5 -9.91 -20.31 0.03
N GLU A 6 -10.43 -19.71 -1.03
CA GLU A 6 -10.15 -18.32 -1.35
C GLU A 6 -10.66 -17.51 -0.16
N GLN A 7 -9.73 -17.07 0.69
CA GLN A 7 -10.07 -16.16 1.77
C GLN A 7 -10.62 -14.89 1.13
N PRO A 8 -11.77 -14.36 1.61
CA PRO A 8 -12.28 -13.10 1.09
C PRO A 8 -11.20 -12.03 1.32
N ILE A 9 -10.63 -11.52 0.23
CA ILE A 9 -9.68 -10.42 0.27
C ILE A 9 -10.49 -9.19 0.73
N MET A 10 -10.35 -8.84 2.01
CA MET A 10 -10.99 -7.64 2.55
C MET A 10 -10.16 -6.43 2.14
N PHE A 11 -10.70 -5.65 1.21
CA PHE A 11 -10.16 -4.34 0.89
C PHE A 11 -10.59 -3.35 1.97
N LYS A 12 -9.62 -2.66 2.56
CA LYS A 12 -9.86 -1.52 3.45
C LYS A 12 -9.37 -0.25 2.77
N ASN A 13 -10.14 0.82 2.93
CA ASN A 13 -9.67 2.17 2.60
C ASN A 13 -8.97 2.73 3.85
N LEU A 14 -7.77 3.28 3.67
CA LEU A 14 -6.99 3.95 4.70
C LEU A 14 -6.50 5.30 4.19
N GLU A 15 -6.54 6.31 5.04
CA GLU A 15 -5.72 7.52 4.85
C GLU A 15 -4.24 7.12 4.81
N ILE A 16 -3.47 7.80 3.96
CA ILE A 16 -2.04 7.54 3.75
C ILE A 16 -1.23 7.60 5.07
N ALA A 17 -1.65 8.45 6.01
CA ALA A 17 -1.04 8.60 7.33
C ALA A 17 -1.17 7.35 8.22
N ASN A 18 -2.14 6.48 7.92
CA ASN A 18 -2.40 5.25 8.66
C ASN A 18 -1.78 4.01 7.99
N LEU A 19 -0.98 4.17 6.93
CA LEU A 19 -0.27 3.07 6.30
C LEU A 19 0.87 2.55 7.17
N SER A 20 1.09 1.25 7.09
CA SER A 20 2.21 0.56 7.71
C SER A 20 3.13 -0.05 6.65
N ILE A 21 4.43 -0.15 6.98
CA ILE A 21 5.36 -0.97 6.19
C ILE A 21 4.84 -2.40 6.16
N GLY A 22 4.82 -3.01 4.99
CA GLY A 22 4.25 -4.32 4.72
C GLY A 22 2.80 -4.29 4.24
N ASP A 23 2.09 -3.16 4.35
CA ASP A 23 0.75 -3.04 3.75
C ASP A 23 0.85 -3.21 2.23
N LYS A 24 -0.12 -3.92 1.65
CA LYS A 24 -0.21 -4.14 0.22
C LYS A 24 -1.23 -3.21 -0.40
N LEU A 25 -0.75 -2.17 -1.07
CA LEU A 25 -1.58 -1.25 -1.82
C LEU A 25 -2.16 -1.95 -3.06
N VAL A 26 -3.49 -1.90 -3.19
CA VAL A 26 -4.21 -2.51 -4.31
C VAL A 26 -3.73 -1.89 -5.63
N ASN A 27 -3.44 -2.74 -6.61
CA ASN A 27 -2.89 -2.39 -7.94
C ASN A 27 -1.49 -1.75 -7.97
N ILE A 28 -0.89 -1.42 -6.82
CA ILE A 28 0.43 -0.77 -6.75
C ILE A 28 1.48 -1.79 -6.28
N GLY A 29 1.37 -2.31 -5.05
CA GLY A 29 2.36 -3.24 -4.50
C GLY A 29 2.53 -3.12 -2.98
N GLU A 30 3.54 -3.80 -2.45
CA GLU A 30 3.84 -3.81 -1.01
C GLU A 30 4.67 -2.58 -0.61
N VAL A 31 4.30 -1.92 0.48
CA VAL A 31 5.03 -0.78 1.05
C VAL A 31 6.28 -1.29 1.77
N LEU A 32 7.45 -0.85 1.31
CA LEU A 32 8.74 -1.20 1.89
C LEU A 32 9.24 -0.14 2.86
N GLU A 33 9.02 1.13 2.54
CA GLU A 33 9.47 2.28 3.33
C GLU A 33 8.45 3.40 3.22
N ILE A 34 8.30 4.16 4.30
CA ILE A 34 7.43 5.34 4.38
C ILE A 34 8.31 6.49 4.85
N SER A 35 8.28 7.61 4.13
CA SER A 35 8.91 8.86 4.52
C SER A 35 7.86 9.96 4.52
N GLU A 36 7.70 10.62 5.66
CA GLU A 36 6.82 11.77 5.80
C GLU A 36 7.63 13.06 5.70
N ASN A 37 7.18 13.97 4.83
CA ASN A 37 7.65 15.35 4.76
C ASN A 37 6.53 16.30 5.21
N GLU A 38 6.80 17.60 5.26
CA GLU A 38 5.78 18.60 5.65
C GLU A 38 4.57 18.58 4.71
N GLU A 39 4.78 18.36 3.41
CA GLU A 39 3.75 18.49 2.38
C GLU A 39 3.15 17.16 1.91
N CYS A 40 3.88 16.04 2.04
CA CYS A 40 3.51 14.78 1.40
C CYS A 40 4.10 13.54 2.10
N TYR A 41 3.60 12.37 1.73
CA TYR A 41 4.21 11.08 2.00
C TYR A 41 4.90 10.54 0.76
N SER A 42 6.12 10.05 0.93
CA SER A 42 6.84 9.28 -0.10
C SER A 42 6.93 7.83 0.33
N LEU A 43 6.43 6.93 -0.52
CA LEU A 43 6.43 5.49 -0.29
C LEU A 43 7.43 4.83 -1.24
N VAL A 44 8.23 3.90 -0.72
CA VAL A 44 8.95 2.94 -1.55
C VAL A 44 8.09 1.69 -1.68
N ILE A 45 7.70 1.32 -2.90
CA ILE A 45 6.82 0.20 -3.18
C ILE A 45 7.57 -0.90 -3.93
N ALA A 46 7.38 -2.17 -3.53
CA ALA A 46 7.78 -3.34 -4.30
C ALA A 46 6.74 -3.65 -5.38
N ARG A 47 7.10 -3.47 -6.65
CA ARG A 47 6.21 -3.74 -7.79
C ARG A 47 6.97 -4.37 -8.95
N ARG A 48 6.48 -5.50 -9.46
CA ARG A 48 7.05 -6.22 -10.62
C ARG A 48 8.56 -6.49 -10.49
N GLY A 49 9.01 -6.86 -9.28
CA GLY A 49 10.42 -7.15 -9.00
C GLY A 49 11.33 -5.91 -8.93
N GLN A 50 10.76 -4.71 -8.90
CA GLN A 50 11.50 -3.46 -8.79
C GLN A 50 11.01 -2.65 -7.59
N ARG A 51 11.88 -1.77 -7.08
CA ARG A 51 11.54 -0.74 -6.09
C ARG A 51 11.16 0.53 -6.83
N GLN A 52 10.00 1.10 -6.50
CA GLN A 52 9.49 2.33 -7.10
C GLN A 52 9.18 3.33 -6.00
N VAL A 53 9.44 4.62 -6.23
CA VAL A 53 9.08 5.69 -5.31
C VAL A 53 7.81 6.35 -5.80
N TRP A 54 6.82 6.46 -4.92
CA TRP A 54 5.52 7.09 -5.21
C TRP A 54 5.25 8.14 -4.13
N THR A 55 4.75 9.30 -4.54
CA THR A 55 4.44 10.41 -3.64
C THR A 55 2.94 10.64 -3.60
N PHE A 56 2.42 10.89 -2.41
CA PHE A 56 1.02 11.08 -2.12
C PHE A 56 0.82 12.31 -1.24
N ASP A 57 -0.24 13.07 -1.49
CA ASP A 57 -0.62 14.19 -0.61
C ASP A 57 -1.14 13.64 0.73
N LYS A 58 -1.02 14.41 1.80
CA LYS A 58 -1.36 13.95 3.17
C LYS A 58 -2.82 13.56 3.35
N GLU A 59 -3.72 14.14 2.56
CA GLU A 59 -5.16 13.89 2.64
C GLU A 59 -5.61 12.72 1.74
N GLN A 60 -4.68 12.07 1.04
CA GLN A 60 -5.04 10.98 0.13
C GLN A 60 -5.38 9.70 0.88
N GLU A 61 -6.37 9.01 0.32
CA GLU A 61 -6.83 7.69 0.71
C GLU A 61 -6.29 6.64 -0.27
N VAL A 62 -5.93 5.48 0.27
CA VAL A 62 -5.47 4.33 -0.51
C VAL A 62 -6.22 3.06 -0.12
N TYR A 63 -6.40 2.18 -1.10
CA TYR A 63 -6.96 0.84 -0.86
C TYR A 63 -5.84 -0.15 -0.55
N VAL A 64 -6.00 -0.93 0.51
CA VAL A 64 -5.05 -1.97 0.89
C VAL A 64 -5.75 -3.31 1.12
N CYS A 65 -5.00 -4.40 0.93
CA CYS A 65 -5.48 -5.78 1.09
C CYS A 65 -4.52 -6.68 1.88
#